data_AF-A0A2V9A8Q8-F1
#
_entry.id   AF-A0A2V9A8Q8-F1
#
_cell.length_a   1.000
_cell.length_b   1.000
_cell.length_c   1.000
_cell.angle_alpha   90.00
_cell.angle_beta   90.00
_cell.angle_gamma   90.00
#
_symmetry.space_group_name_H-M   'P 1'
#
loop_
_entity.id
_entity.type
_entity.pdbx_description
1 polymer ?
#
loop_
_entity_poly.entity_id
_entity_poly.type
_entity_poly.pdbx_seq_one_letter_code
_entity_poly.pdbx_strand_id
1 'polypeptide(L)'
;MGLEPRATFAALFASISQHIEDLANQHKLRVVLLLDEAHLLPMQVLDQLHILLNFQRDSKPWLSIILVGLPELREILKRNVLQSLTGRIAIRVHLPPLDADQVKQYVRHRMTAAGCRREVFAEDGLLLISKATGGIMRRIDVLATRCLELAAQGKSNLVDVTVAEGAIRDCAEALL
;
A
#
# COMPACT_ATOMS: atom_id res chain seq x y z
N MET A 1 -17.99 -16.44 36.03
CA MET A 1 -18.10 -16.04 34.61
C MET A 1 -17.90 -14.54 34.51
N GLY A 2 -16.65 -14.07 34.58
CA GLY A 2 -16.29 -12.65 34.54
C GLY A 2 -16.05 -12.17 33.12
N LEU A 3 -17.13 -12.06 32.34
CA LEU A 3 -17.08 -11.34 31.07
C LEU A 3 -17.25 -9.85 31.41
N GLU A 4 -16.14 -9.13 31.40
CA GLU A 4 -16.11 -7.66 31.26
C GLU A 4 -17.13 -7.27 30.17
N PRO A 5 -17.91 -6.19 30.35
CA PRO A 5 -18.91 -5.82 29.36
C PRO A 5 -18.20 -5.64 28.02
N ARG A 6 -18.59 -6.43 27.01
CA ARG A 6 -18.23 -6.15 25.61
C ARG A 6 -18.65 -4.71 25.34
N ALA A 7 -17.69 -3.79 25.30
CA ALA A 7 -17.95 -2.40 25.03
C ALA A 7 -18.84 -2.31 23.78
N THR A 8 -19.99 -1.65 23.91
CA THR A 8 -20.87 -1.47 22.76
C THR A 8 -20.13 -0.65 21.72
N PHE A 9 -20.48 -0.83 20.44
CA PHE A 9 -19.90 -0.02 19.36
C PHE A 9 -19.95 1.48 19.69
N ALA A 10 -21.06 1.94 20.28
CA ALA A 10 -21.24 3.31 20.73
C ALA A 10 -20.23 3.74 21.82
N ALA A 11 -19.95 2.87 22.80
CA ALA A 11 -18.98 3.17 23.86
C ALA A 11 -17.55 3.25 23.33
N LEU A 12 -17.17 2.32 22.43
CA LEU A 12 -15.86 2.34 21.78
C LEU A 12 -15.70 3.60 20.91
N PHE A 13 -16.73 3.93 20.14
CA PHE A 13 -16.76 5.13 19.32
C PHE A 13 -16.59 6.40 20.17
N ALA A 14 -17.36 6.53 21.26
CA ALA A 14 -17.27 7.66 22.17
C ALA A 14 -15.87 7.79 22.77
N SER A 15 -15.26 6.66 23.17
CA SER A 15 -13.89 6.65 23.69
C SER A 15 -12.87 7.09 22.65
N ILE A 16 -12.99 6.65 21.40
CA ILE A 16 -12.07 7.04 20.31
C ILE A 16 -12.22 8.54 20.01
N SER A 17 -13.45 9.03 19.88
CA SER A 17 -13.74 10.44 19.62
C SER A 17 -13.19 11.33 20.73
N GLN A 18 -13.47 10.99 22.01
CA GLN A 18 -12.94 11.74 23.16
C GLN A 18 -11.41 11.78 23.15
N HIS A 19 -10.76 10.65 22.88
CA HIS A 19 -9.30 10.60 22.83
C HIS A 19 -8.73 11.47 21.70
N ILE A 20 -9.35 11.48 20.52
CA ILE A 20 -8.95 12.36 19.41
C ILE A 20 -9.12 13.83 19.79
N GLU A 21 -10.21 14.18 20.48
CA GLU A 21 -10.44 15.54 20.97
C GLU A 21 -9.39 15.96 22.00
N ASP A 22 -9.01 15.08 22.92
CA ASP A 22 -7.97 15.37 23.91
C ASP A 22 -6.60 15.60 23.24
N LEU A 23 -6.23 14.73 22.29
CA LEU A 23 -5.01 14.88 21.49
C LEU A 23 -5.01 16.20 20.70
N ALA A 24 -6.14 16.57 20.12
CA ALA A 24 -6.27 17.79 19.34
C ALA A 24 -6.23 19.05 20.22
N ASN A 25 -6.95 19.06 21.34
CA ASN A 25 -7.09 20.23 22.19
C ASN A 25 -5.88 20.45 23.10
N GLN A 26 -5.37 19.39 23.73
CA GLN A 26 -4.28 19.49 24.70
C GLN A 26 -2.91 19.54 24.02
N HIS A 27 -2.73 18.73 22.97
CA HIS A 27 -1.43 18.56 22.32
C HIS A 27 -1.34 19.23 20.94
N LYS A 28 -2.43 19.84 20.44
CA LYS A 28 -2.49 20.46 19.10
C LYS A 28 -2.11 19.50 17.98
N LEU A 29 -2.35 18.21 18.18
CA LEU A 29 -2.04 17.16 17.22
C LEU A 29 -3.18 16.97 16.22
N ARG A 30 -2.82 16.61 14.99
CA ARG A 30 -3.77 16.13 13.99
C ARG A 30 -3.65 14.61 13.91
N VAL A 31 -4.75 13.92 14.17
CA VAL A 31 -4.78 12.45 14.13
C VAL A 31 -4.95 11.99 12.69
N VAL A 32 -4.12 11.05 12.26
CA VAL A 32 -4.25 10.36 10.97
C VAL A 32 -4.53 8.89 11.26
N LEU A 33 -5.70 8.42 10.84
CA LEU A 33 -6.09 7.02 10.92
C LEU A 33 -5.85 6.35 9.57
N LEU A 34 -4.81 5.52 9.51
CA LEU A 34 -4.49 4.69 8.35
C LEU A 34 -5.15 3.32 8.51
N LEU A 35 -6.06 3.00 7.60
CA LEU A 35 -6.72 1.69 7.54
C LEU A 35 -6.19 0.95 6.33
N ASP A 36 -5.21 0.07 6.56
CA ASP A 36 -4.71 -0.84 5.54
C ASP A 36 -5.66 -2.03 5.36
N GLU A 37 -5.70 -2.57 4.16
CA GLU A 37 -6.63 -3.62 3.75
C GLU A 37 -8.10 -3.32 4.08
N ALA A 38 -8.50 -2.05 3.91
CA ALA A 38 -9.85 -1.58 4.18
C ALA A 38 -10.94 -2.30 3.37
N HIS A 39 -10.56 -3.01 2.29
CA HIS A 39 -11.45 -3.87 1.52
C HIS A 39 -11.94 -5.10 2.31
N LEU A 40 -11.22 -5.50 3.36
CA LEU A 40 -11.60 -6.59 4.27
C LEU A 40 -12.52 -6.13 5.41
N LEU A 41 -12.68 -4.81 5.60
CA LEU A 41 -13.53 -4.29 6.67
C LEU A 41 -14.99 -4.64 6.40
N PRO A 42 -15.74 -5.11 7.42
CA PRO A 42 -17.17 -5.30 7.29
C PRO A 42 -17.88 -4.01 6.88
N MET A 43 -18.88 -4.09 5.99
CA MET A 43 -19.60 -2.91 5.52
C MET A 43 -20.20 -2.08 6.65
N GLN A 44 -20.64 -2.70 7.75
CA GLN A 44 -21.18 -2.00 8.91
C GLN A 44 -20.13 -1.10 9.57
N VAL A 45 -18.87 -1.55 9.63
CA VAL A 45 -17.77 -0.76 10.19
C VAL A 45 -17.43 0.40 9.26
N LEU A 46 -17.35 0.15 7.95
CA LEU A 46 -17.11 1.20 6.94
C LEU A 46 -18.20 2.28 6.99
N ASP A 47 -19.47 1.88 7.06
CA ASP A 47 -20.57 2.83 7.18
C ASP A 47 -20.39 3.73 8.40
N GLN A 48 -20.05 3.16 9.55
CA GLN A 48 -19.93 3.93 10.79
C GLN A 48 -18.71 4.89 10.83
N LEU A 49 -17.73 4.76 9.94
CA LEU A 49 -16.56 5.67 9.88
C LEU A 49 -16.96 7.12 9.60
N HIS A 50 -18.06 7.37 8.90
CA HIS A 50 -18.49 8.75 8.59
C HIS A 50 -18.81 9.54 9.88
N ILE A 51 -19.21 8.85 10.94
CA ILE A 51 -19.52 9.45 12.24
C ILE A 51 -18.24 9.97 12.89
N LEU A 52 -17.12 9.23 12.78
CA LEU A 52 -15.81 9.66 13.31
C LEU A 52 -15.30 10.92 12.60
N LEU A 53 -15.73 11.16 11.36
CA LEU A 53 -15.33 12.34 10.59
C LEU A 53 -16.13 13.60 10.97
N ASN A 54 -17.13 13.48 11.84
CA ASN A 54 -18.06 14.56 12.18
C ASN A 54 -17.62 15.40 13.39
N PHE A 55 -16.36 15.85 13.41
CA PHE A 55 -15.88 16.80 14.41
C PHE A 55 -16.41 18.20 14.12
N GLN A 56 -17.30 18.70 14.96
CA GLN A 56 -17.89 20.04 14.83
C GLN A 56 -16.95 21.10 15.46
N ARG A 57 -15.98 21.62 14.70
CA ARG A 57 -15.37 22.94 14.97
C ARG A 57 -14.90 23.64 13.69
N ASP A 58 -15.09 24.96 13.68
CA ASP A 58 -15.16 25.87 12.53
C ASP A 58 -13.91 26.06 11.65
N SER A 59 -12.87 25.22 11.72
CA SER A 59 -11.65 25.56 10.94
C SER A 59 -10.77 24.41 10.45
N LYS A 60 -10.62 23.29 11.18
CA LYS A 60 -9.73 22.20 10.77
C LYS A 60 -10.23 20.83 11.26
N PRO A 61 -10.24 19.79 10.39
CA PRO A 61 -10.59 18.45 10.83
C PRO A 61 -9.50 17.88 11.75
N TRP A 62 -9.88 17.47 12.96
CA TRP A 62 -8.97 16.85 13.94
C TRP A 62 -8.56 15.41 13.58
N LEU A 63 -9.36 14.77 12.72
CA LEU A 63 -9.10 13.44 12.19
C LEU A 63 -8.99 13.49 10.66
N SER A 64 -8.04 12.73 10.12
CA SER A 64 -7.98 12.41 8.69
C SER A 64 -7.89 10.91 8.53
N ILE A 65 -8.75 10.35 7.69
CA ILE A 65 -8.76 8.91 7.42
C ILE A 65 -8.12 8.67 6.05
N ILE A 66 -7.19 7.72 6.01
CA ILE A 66 -6.61 7.18 4.78
C ILE A 66 -7.04 5.71 4.69
N LEU A 67 -7.81 5.40 3.65
CA LEU A 67 -8.22 4.03 3.34
C LEU A 67 -7.29 3.47 2.27
N VAL A 68 -6.61 2.38 2.57
CA VAL A 68 -5.74 1.64 1.65
C VAL A 68 -6.32 0.25 1.46
N GLY A 69 -6.24 -0.27 0.25
CA GLY A 69 -6.69 -1.61 -0.07
C GLY A 69 -6.70 -1.87 -1.56
N LEU A 70 -7.13 -3.07 -1.92
CA LEU A 70 -7.21 -3.53 -3.29
C LEU A 70 -8.31 -2.79 -4.09
N PRO A 71 -8.30 -2.87 -5.44
CA PRO A 71 -9.26 -2.18 -6.30
C PRO A 71 -10.74 -2.40 -5.94
N GLU A 72 -11.07 -3.55 -5.33
CA GLU A 72 -12.38 -3.93 -4.82
C GLU A 72 -12.92 -2.91 -3.81
N LEU A 73 -12.06 -2.27 -3.03
CA LEU A 73 -12.43 -1.21 -2.10
C LEU A 73 -13.19 -0.07 -2.80
N ARG A 74 -12.79 0.25 -4.03
CA ARG A 74 -13.46 1.29 -4.83
C ARG A 74 -14.89 0.89 -5.15
N GLU A 75 -15.12 -0.37 -5.51
CA GLU A 75 -16.45 -0.88 -5.82
C GLU A 75 -17.32 -1.00 -4.57
N ILE A 76 -16.74 -1.35 -3.43
CA ILE A 76 -17.41 -1.33 -2.12
C ILE A 76 -17.87 0.09 -1.79
N LEU A 77 -16.98 1.09 -1.91
CA LEU A 77 -17.27 2.50 -1.59
C LEU A 77 -18.32 3.15 -2.52
N LYS A 78 -18.57 2.60 -3.72
CA LYS A 78 -19.63 3.06 -4.61
C LYS A 78 -21.04 2.64 -4.16
N ARG A 79 -21.16 1.69 -3.24
CA ARG A 79 -22.47 1.19 -2.78
C ARG A 79 -23.25 2.31 -2.08
N ASN A 80 -24.56 2.38 -2.31
CA ASN A 80 -25.43 3.41 -1.75
C ASN A 80 -25.36 3.51 -0.22
N VAL A 81 -25.19 2.37 0.46
CA VAL A 81 -25.05 2.31 1.92
C VAL A 81 -23.84 3.10 2.44
N LEU A 82 -22.80 3.29 1.63
CA LEU A 82 -21.58 4.03 2.02
C LEU A 82 -21.56 5.47 1.52
N GLN A 83 -22.67 6.02 0.99
CA GLN A 83 -22.71 7.39 0.47
C GLN A 83 -22.24 8.43 1.50
N SER A 84 -22.61 8.27 2.77
CA SER A 84 -22.20 9.16 3.87
C SER A 84 -20.69 9.20 4.08
N LEU A 85 -20.01 8.06 3.96
CA LEU A 85 -18.55 7.98 4.03
C LEU A 85 -17.92 8.50 2.74
N THR A 86 -18.40 8.01 1.60
CA THR A 86 -17.84 8.28 0.27
C THR A 86 -17.92 9.76 -0.12
N GLY A 87 -18.96 10.48 0.34
CA GLY A 87 -19.07 11.93 0.18
C GLY A 87 -18.03 12.74 0.96
N ARG A 88 -17.38 12.15 1.97
CA ARG A 88 -16.31 12.77 2.77
C ARG A 88 -14.91 12.44 2.24
N ILE A 89 -14.79 11.52 1.27
CA ILE A 89 -13.52 11.15 0.64
C ILE A 89 -13.19 12.15 -0.47
N ALA A 90 -12.39 13.17 -0.13
CA ALA A 90 -12.01 14.23 -1.07
C ALA A 90 -10.99 13.78 -2.14
N ILE A 91 -10.11 12.83 -1.79
CA ILE A 91 -9.00 12.40 -2.64
C ILE A 91 -9.09 10.89 -2.86
N ARG A 92 -8.94 10.48 -4.12
CA ARG A 92 -8.86 9.07 -4.51
C ARG A 92 -7.66 8.90 -5.41
N VAL A 93 -6.72 8.05 -5.00
CA VAL A 93 -5.52 7.75 -5.78
C VAL A 93 -5.57 6.28 -6.21
N HIS A 94 -5.15 6.02 -7.44
CA HIS A 94 -4.91 4.68 -7.95
C HIS A 94 -3.42 4.55 -8.22
N LEU A 95 -2.80 3.49 -7.73
CA LEU A 95 -1.42 3.16 -8.08
C LEU A 95 -1.46 2.12 -9.22
N PRO A 96 -1.28 2.54 -10.49
CA PRO A 96 -1.13 1.58 -11.57
C PRO A 96 0.20 0.82 -11.46
N PRO A 97 0.36 -0.30 -12.19
CA PRO A 97 1.67 -0.89 -12.39
C PRO A 97 2.66 0.11 -13.00
N LEU A 98 3.94 -0.08 -12.69
CA LEU A 98 5.01 0.78 -13.18
C LEU A 98 5.24 0.57 -14.69
N ASP A 99 5.45 1.66 -15.42
CA ASP A 99 5.95 1.57 -16.79
C ASP A 99 7.43 1.15 -16.84
N ALA A 100 7.97 0.87 -18.03
CA ALA A 100 9.34 0.38 -18.19
C ALA A 100 10.40 1.32 -17.62
N ASP A 101 10.24 2.64 -17.74
CA ASP A 101 11.21 3.61 -17.22
C ASP A 101 11.09 3.75 -15.69
N GLN A 102 9.86 3.69 -15.17
CA GLN A 102 9.60 3.62 -13.73
C GLN A 102 10.17 2.35 -13.11
N VAL A 103 10.11 1.20 -13.80
CA VAL A 103 10.77 -0.04 -13.33
C VAL A 103 12.27 0.15 -13.21
N LYS A 104 12.93 0.77 -14.20
CA LYS A 104 14.37 1.07 -14.14
C LYS A 104 14.69 1.97 -12.94
N GLN A 105 13.92 3.05 -12.76
CA GLN A 105 14.08 3.97 -11.64
C GLN A 105 13.86 3.26 -10.29
N TYR A 106 12.84 2.42 -10.20
CA TYR A 106 12.52 1.62 -9.03
C TYR A 106 13.67 0.68 -8.66
N VAL A 107 14.15 -0.14 -9.60
CA VAL A 107 15.27 -1.06 -9.36
C VAL A 107 16.54 -0.29 -8.98
N ARG A 108 16.86 0.80 -9.69
CA ARG A 108 18.02 1.65 -9.35
C ARG A 108 17.91 2.24 -7.95
N HIS A 109 16.72 2.70 -7.56
CA HIS A 109 16.46 3.20 -6.22
C HIS A 109 16.65 2.11 -5.16
N ARG A 110 16.11 0.91 -5.39
CA ARG A 110 16.26 -0.25 -4.49
C ARG A 110 17.73 -0.66 -4.33
N MET A 111 18.49 -0.69 -5.42
CA MET A 111 19.93 -0.98 -5.39
C MET A 111 20.72 0.10 -4.61
N THR A 112 20.37 1.37 -4.82
CA THR A 112 20.99 2.49 -4.10
C THR A 112 20.70 2.40 -2.60
N ALA A 113 19.45 2.09 -2.21
CA ALA A 113 19.05 1.89 -0.82
C ALA A 113 19.79 0.69 -0.17
N ALA A 114 20.12 -0.35 -0.95
CA ALA A 114 20.96 -1.46 -0.51
C ALA A 114 22.47 -1.12 -0.46
N GLY A 115 22.86 0.13 -0.74
CA GLY A 115 24.26 0.58 -0.72
C GLY A 115 25.05 0.31 -2.01
N CYS A 116 24.40 -0.21 -3.05
CA CYS A 116 25.06 -0.46 -4.33
C CYS A 116 25.12 0.82 -5.17
N ARG A 117 26.34 1.29 -5.45
CA ARG A 117 26.60 2.48 -6.29
C ARG A 117 26.96 2.16 -7.74
N ARG A 118 27.22 0.88 -8.04
CA ARG A 118 27.48 0.41 -9.40
C ARG A 118 26.17 -0.03 -10.07
N GLU A 119 26.14 0.06 -11.39
CA GLU A 119 25.06 -0.54 -12.17
C GLU A 119 25.25 -2.05 -12.22
N VAL A 120 24.33 -2.77 -11.57
CA VAL A 120 24.30 -4.25 -11.54
C VAL A 120 23.30 -4.80 -12.55
N PHE A 121 22.35 -3.99 -12.99
CA PHE A 121 21.36 -4.37 -13.99
C PHE A 121 21.63 -3.60 -15.28
N ALA A 122 21.70 -4.32 -16.39
CA ALA A 122 21.76 -3.74 -17.72
C ALA A 122 20.36 -3.35 -18.21
N GLU A 123 20.31 -2.40 -19.16
CA GLU A 123 19.06 -1.85 -19.70
C GLU A 123 18.18 -2.92 -20.36
N ASP A 124 18.78 -3.90 -21.04
CA ASP A 124 18.09 -5.04 -21.66
C ASP A 124 17.50 -6.00 -20.62
N GLY A 125 18.26 -6.29 -19.55
CA GLY A 125 17.78 -7.06 -18.40
C GLY A 125 16.60 -6.38 -17.69
N LEU A 126 16.68 -5.06 -17.46
CA LEU A 126 15.59 -4.28 -16.85
C LEU A 126 14.33 -4.25 -17.74
N LEU A 127 14.51 -4.13 -19.06
CA LEU A 127 13.40 -4.17 -20.00
C LEU A 127 12.68 -5.53 -19.95
N LEU A 128 13.44 -6.63 -19.87
CA LEU A 128 12.87 -7.96 -19.76
C LEU A 128 12.16 -8.16 -18.42
N ILE A 129 12.75 -7.71 -17.31
CA ILE A 129 12.12 -7.73 -15.98
C ILE A 129 10.80 -6.95 -15.99
N SER A 130 10.77 -5.75 -16.58
CA SER A 130 9.55 -4.93 -16.69
C SER A 130 8.44 -5.69 -17.44
N LYS A 131 8.75 -6.28 -18.60
CA LYS A 131 7.80 -7.08 -19.39
C LYS A 131 7.29 -8.30 -18.63
N ALA A 132 8.18 -9.07 -18.00
CA ALA A 132 7.81 -10.30 -17.30
C ALA A 132 6.93 -10.05 -16.07
N THR A 133 7.16 -8.94 -15.38
CA THR A 133 6.46 -8.59 -14.13
C THR A 133 5.22 -7.75 -14.35
N GLY A 134 5.03 -7.22 -15.56
CA GLY A 134 3.95 -6.29 -15.89
C GLY A 134 3.99 -5.00 -15.07
N GLY A 135 5.17 -4.60 -14.57
CA GLY A 135 5.32 -3.39 -13.75
C GLY A 135 4.90 -3.53 -12.28
N ILE A 136 4.52 -4.73 -11.82
CA ILE A 136 4.08 -4.95 -10.45
C ILE A 136 5.29 -4.98 -9.52
N MET A 137 5.42 -3.99 -8.62
CA MET A 137 6.57 -3.83 -7.71
C MET A 137 6.95 -5.12 -6.97
N ARG A 138 5.97 -5.83 -6.41
CA ARG A 138 6.23 -7.09 -5.70
C ARG A 138 6.84 -8.17 -6.59
N ARG A 139 6.37 -8.31 -7.84
CA ARG A 139 6.91 -9.26 -8.83
C ARG A 139 8.29 -8.83 -9.30
N ILE A 140 8.52 -7.52 -9.44
CA ILE A 140 9.84 -6.94 -9.74
C ILE A 140 10.84 -7.32 -8.65
N ASP A 141 10.50 -7.15 -7.38
CA ASP A 141 11.40 -7.49 -6.28
C ASP A 141 11.76 -8.98 -6.28
N VAL A 142 10.78 -9.87 -6.49
CA VAL A 142 11.01 -11.33 -6.56
C VAL A 142 11.95 -11.65 -7.71
N LEU A 143 11.63 -11.18 -8.91
CA LEU A 143 12.43 -11.50 -10.10
C LEU A 143 13.83 -10.90 -10.03
N ALA A 144 13.95 -9.63 -9.63
CA ALA A 144 15.24 -8.96 -9.49
C ALA A 144 16.12 -9.66 -8.45
N THR A 145 15.54 -10.12 -7.33
CA THR A 145 16.28 -10.91 -6.33
C THR A 145 16.80 -12.21 -6.95
N ARG A 146 15.96 -12.93 -7.70
CA ARG A 146 16.39 -14.16 -8.38
C ARG A 146 17.48 -13.90 -9.43
N CYS A 147 17.37 -12.82 -10.18
CA CYS A 147 18.42 -12.40 -11.12
C CYS A 147 19.76 -12.19 -10.42
N LEU A 148 19.76 -11.52 -9.26
CA LEU A 148 20.97 -11.29 -8.47
C LEU A 148 21.57 -12.59 -7.94
N GLU A 149 20.74 -13.53 -7.48
CA GLU A 149 21.18 -14.86 -7.05
C GLU A 149 21.86 -15.64 -8.19
N LEU A 150 21.23 -15.68 -9.37
CA LEU A 150 21.77 -16.36 -10.55
C LEU A 150 23.05 -15.69 -11.06
N ALA A 151 23.10 -14.36 -11.11
CA ALA A 151 24.31 -13.64 -11.49
C ALA A 151 25.47 -13.95 -10.53
N ALA A 152 25.20 -14.00 -9.22
CA ALA A 152 26.21 -14.33 -8.23
C ALA A 152 26.75 -15.77 -8.39
N GLN A 153 25.87 -16.74 -8.67
CA GLN A 153 26.25 -18.13 -8.93
C GLN A 153 27.11 -18.27 -10.20
N GLY A 154 26.72 -17.55 -11.27
CA GLY A 154 27.44 -17.52 -12.54
C GLY A 154 28.71 -16.66 -12.53
N LYS A 155 29.04 -16.01 -11.41
CA LYS A 155 30.14 -15.02 -11.29
C LYS A 155 30.02 -13.87 -12.29
N SER A 156 28.79 -13.53 -12.70
CA SER A 156 28.52 -12.35 -13.51
C SER A 156 28.41 -11.12 -12.60
N ASN A 157 28.99 -10.00 -13.06
CA ASN A 157 28.85 -8.71 -12.39
C ASN A 157 27.63 -7.91 -12.87
N LEU A 158 26.92 -8.41 -13.89
CA LEU A 158 25.84 -7.72 -14.57
C LEU A 158 24.66 -8.69 -14.79
N VAL A 159 23.45 -8.21 -14.49
CA VAL A 159 22.19 -8.83 -14.86
C VAL A 159 21.82 -8.29 -16.24
N ASP A 160 22.18 -9.04 -17.28
CA ASP A 160 21.78 -8.81 -18.66
C ASP A 160 20.52 -9.62 -19.01
N VAL A 161 20.13 -9.59 -20.29
CA VAL A 161 18.99 -10.36 -20.79
C VAL A 161 19.11 -11.87 -20.49
N THR A 162 20.31 -12.45 -20.54
CA THR A 162 20.50 -13.90 -20.38
C THR A 162 20.25 -14.35 -18.94
N VAL A 163 20.73 -13.58 -17.97
CA VAL A 163 20.47 -13.84 -16.54
C VAL A 163 18.99 -13.65 -16.24
N ALA A 164 18.37 -12.60 -16.79
CA ALA A 164 16.95 -12.35 -16.60
C ALA A 164 16.07 -13.45 -17.22
N GLU A 165 16.41 -13.97 -18.40
CA GLU A 165 15.73 -15.13 -19.00
C GLU A 165 15.87 -16.39 -18.13
N GLY A 166 17.07 -16.64 -17.58
CA GLY A 166 17.29 -17.74 -16.65
C GLY A 166 16.40 -17.61 -15.41
N ALA A 167 16.35 -16.41 -14.81
CA ALA A 167 15.53 -16.13 -13.64
C ALA A 167 14.03 -16.31 -13.91
N ILE A 168 13.55 -15.91 -15.09
CA ILE A 168 12.14 -16.08 -15.48
C ILE A 168 11.78 -17.57 -15.61
N ARG A 169 12.68 -18.39 -16.18
CA ARG A 169 12.47 -19.84 -16.29
C ARG A 169 12.39 -20.50 -14.91
N ASP A 170 13.23 -20.08 -13.97
CA ASP A 170 13.23 -20.57 -12.59
C ASP A 170 11.99 -20.13 -11.80
N CYS A 171 11.49 -18.92 -12.05
CA CYS A 171 10.39 -18.31 -11.32
C CYS A 171 9.02 -18.47 -12.00
N ALA A 172 8.88 -19.40 -12.97
CA ALA A 172 7.64 -19.57 -13.73
C ALA A 172 6.37 -19.73 -12.86
N GLU A 173 6.50 -20.34 -11.67
CA GLU A 173 5.40 -20.46 -10.69
C GLU A 173 5.31 -19.26 -9.72
N ALA A 174 6.42 -18.61 -9.38
CA ALA A 174 6.48 -17.52 -8.40
C ALA A 174 6.07 -16.14 -8.96
N LEU A 175 5.92 -16.04 -10.29
CA LEU A 175 5.50 -14.84 -11.00
C LEU A 175 4.00 -14.80 -11.30
N LEU A 176 3.24 -15.84 -10.98
CA LEU A 176 1.76 -15.88 -11.08
C LEU A 176 1.13 -15.50 -9.74
#